data_AF-A0A6L8GE98-F1
#
_entry.id   AF-A0A6L8GE98-F1
#
_cell.length_a   1.000
_cell.length_b   1.000
_cell.length_c   1.000
_cell.angle_alpha   90.00
_cell.angle_beta   90.00
_cell.angle_gamma   90.00
#
_symmetry.space_group_name_H-M   'P 1'
#
loop_
_entity.id
_entity.type
_entity.pdbx_description
1 polymer ?
#
loop_
_entity_poly.entity_id
_entity_poly.type
_entity_poly.pdbx_seq_one_letter_code
_entity_poly.pdbx_strand_id
1 'polypeptide(L)'
;MRRSSRFVTAAGAALLGVAGAALAAQPRPYPVYNEYHLDRTMKLVGRNFPGAREALDAGDFDTAKALFTRTREQVAISITYWRHNERDDGVRMLRDVLDGLDALDAALSRPPVDQAAAAELAAGADAACQTCHAVYRAQDPDTGEYSVNLAAGQPR
;
A
#
# COMPACT_ATOMS: atom_id res chain seq x y z
N MET A 1 29.54 -72.60 6.21
CA MET A 1 29.90 -71.17 6.29
C MET A 1 30.30 -70.69 4.90
N ARG A 2 29.61 -69.67 4.38
CA ARG A 2 29.78 -69.11 3.02
C ARG A 2 31.07 -68.31 2.90
N ARG A 3 31.80 -68.44 1.78
CA ARG A 3 32.58 -67.34 1.20
C ARG A 3 32.77 -67.57 -0.30
N SER A 4 31.98 -66.85 -1.09
CA SER A 4 32.12 -66.79 -2.55
C SER A 4 32.84 -65.49 -2.89
N SER A 5 34.03 -65.63 -3.47
CA SER A 5 34.80 -64.54 -4.07
C SER A 5 34.18 -64.15 -5.42
N ARG A 6 34.07 -62.85 -5.69
CA ARG A 6 33.92 -62.32 -7.05
C ARG A 6 34.82 -61.09 -7.24
N PHE A 7 35.66 -61.20 -8.26
CA PHE A 7 36.55 -60.20 -8.84
C PHE A 7 35.74 -59.07 -9.52
N VAL A 8 36.21 -57.80 -9.41
CA VAL A 8 36.79 -56.92 -10.47
C VAL A 8 35.85 -56.76 -11.69
N THR A 9 35.44 -55.57 -12.15
CA THR A 9 36.23 -54.44 -12.68
C THR A 9 35.36 -53.18 -12.82
N ALA A 10 36.00 -52.01 -12.81
CA ALA A 10 35.42 -50.69 -13.09
C ALA A 10 35.06 -50.49 -14.58
N ALA A 11 34.03 -49.69 -14.85
CA ALA A 11 33.84 -48.95 -16.10
C ALA A 11 33.01 -47.69 -15.82
N GLY A 12 33.60 -46.53 -16.09
CA GLY A 12 32.96 -45.23 -15.92
C GLY A 12 32.00 -44.88 -17.05
N ALA A 13 31.09 -43.96 -16.76
CA ALA A 13 30.54 -42.98 -17.71
C ALA A 13 29.88 -41.87 -16.89
N ALA A 14 30.48 -40.69 -16.93
CA ALA A 14 29.88 -39.45 -16.45
C ALA A 14 28.66 -39.12 -17.33
N LEU A 15 27.50 -38.93 -16.71
CA LEU A 15 26.38 -38.22 -17.31
C LEU A 15 26.08 -37.02 -16.42
N LEU A 16 26.74 -35.89 -16.76
CA LEU A 16 26.29 -34.55 -16.40
C LEU A 16 24.95 -34.31 -17.11
N GLY A 17 23.86 -34.64 -16.43
CA GLY A 17 22.50 -34.33 -16.86
C GLY A 17 22.03 -33.02 -16.23
N VAL A 18 22.23 -31.93 -16.95
CA VAL A 18 21.56 -30.61 -16.90
C VAL A 18 20.64 -30.38 -15.69
N ALA A 19 21.15 -29.66 -14.68
CA ALA A 19 20.33 -28.94 -13.72
C ALA A 19 19.64 -27.76 -14.43
N GLY A 20 18.58 -28.07 -15.18
CA GLY A 20 17.72 -27.08 -15.81
C GLY A 20 16.85 -26.41 -14.75
N ALA A 21 17.06 -25.13 -14.56
CA ALA A 21 16.38 -24.30 -13.58
C ALA A 21 14.85 -24.35 -13.74
N ALA A 22 14.18 -25.09 -12.87
CA ALA A 22 12.79 -24.84 -12.52
C ALA A 22 12.76 -24.10 -11.18
N LEU A 23 13.10 -22.81 -11.20
CA LEU A 23 12.56 -21.87 -10.21
C LEU A 23 11.06 -21.72 -10.54
N ALA A 24 10.28 -22.77 -10.28
CA ALA A 24 8.85 -22.65 -10.16
C ALA A 24 8.62 -21.60 -9.07
N ALA A 25 7.91 -20.53 -9.42
CA ALA A 25 7.49 -19.51 -8.49
C ALA A 25 6.86 -20.19 -7.27
N GLN A 26 7.60 -20.25 -6.16
CA GLN A 26 7.08 -20.70 -4.89
C GLN A 26 5.86 -19.81 -4.60
N PRO A 27 4.66 -20.38 -4.33
CA PRO A 27 3.50 -19.58 -3.96
C PRO A 27 3.92 -18.71 -2.78
N ARG A 28 3.92 -17.38 -2.96
CA ARG A 28 4.40 -16.46 -1.92
C ARG A 28 3.61 -16.79 -0.64
N PRO A 29 4.26 -17.26 0.43
CA PRO A 29 3.57 -17.77 1.62
C PRO A 29 2.93 -16.67 2.48
N TYR A 30 3.01 -15.41 2.02
CA TYR A 30 2.46 -14.25 2.72
C TYR A 30 1.20 -13.76 2.01
N PRO A 31 0.11 -13.46 2.76
CA PRO A 31 -1.09 -12.89 2.17
C PRO A 31 -0.72 -11.61 1.43
N VAL A 32 -0.96 -11.62 0.11
CA VAL A 32 -0.74 -10.47 -0.76
C VAL A 32 -1.74 -9.39 -0.35
N TYR A 33 -1.26 -8.17 -0.12
CA TYR A 33 -2.11 -7.01 0.07
C TYR A 33 -2.83 -6.71 -1.27
N ASN A 34 -3.99 -7.34 -1.44
CA ASN A 34 -4.81 -7.32 -2.65
C ASN A 34 -5.89 -6.21 -2.59
N GLU A 35 -6.73 -6.14 -3.62
CA GLU A 35 -7.74 -5.08 -3.76
C GLU A 35 -8.76 -5.07 -2.60
N TYR A 36 -9.12 -6.24 -2.07
CA TYR A 36 -9.99 -6.31 -0.87
C TYR A 36 -9.37 -5.60 0.34
N HIS A 37 -8.05 -5.77 0.55
CA HIS A 37 -7.36 -5.06 1.63
C HIS A 37 -7.32 -3.55 1.37
N LEU A 38 -7.08 -3.14 0.12
CA LEU A 38 -7.08 -1.73 -0.27
C LEU A 38 -8.44 -1.08 -0.05
N ASP A 39 -9.53 -1.68 -0.51
CA ASP A 39 -10.91 -1.18 -0.32
C ASP A 39 -11.22 -0.98 1.17
N ARG A 40 -10.92 -1.97 2.01
CA ARG A 40 -11.14 -1.86 3.46
C ARG A 40 -10.31 -0.74 4.08
N THR A 41 -9.05 -0.61 3.67
CA THR A 41 -8.19 0.48 4.13
C THR A 41 -8.73 1.84 3.69
N MET A 42 -9.17 2.00 2.45
CA MET A 42 -9.72 3.26 1.94
C MET A 42 -11.07 3.63 2.59
N LYS A 43 -11.90 2.65 2.95
CA LYS A 43 -13.11 2.90 3.76
C LYS A 43 -12.79 3.40 5.17
N LEU A 44 -11.68 2.95 5.77
CA LEU A 44 -11.23 3.48 7.06
C LEU A 44 -10.68 4.91 6.89
N VAL A 45 -9.89 5.17 5.85
CA VAL A 45 -9.40 6.51 5.51
C VAL A 45 -10.57 7.47 5.28
N GLY A 46 -11.57 7.07 4.48
CA GLY A 46 -12.75 7.87 4.19
C GLY A 46 -13.65 8.16 5.39
N ARG A 47 -13.48 7.42 6.51
CA ARG A 47 -14.12 7.72 7.80
C ARG A 47 -13.26 8.64 8.65
N ASN A 48 -11.97 8.33 8.74
CA ASN A 48 -11.04 9.03 9.63
C ASN A 48 -10.76 10.45 9.16
N PHE A 49 -10.56 10.66 7.86
CA PHE A 49 -10.14 11.96 7.33
C PHE A 49 -11.23 13.05 7.49
N PRO A 50 -12.51 12.81 7.13
CA PRO A 50 -13.57 13.79 7.41
C PRO A 50 -13.76 14.03 8.91
N GLY A 51 -13.71 12.99 9.73
CA GLY A 51 -13.80 13.14 11.19
C GLY A 51 -12.63 13.93 11.78
N ALA A 52 -11.42 13.80 11.21
CA ALA A 52 -10.27 14.59 11.60
C ALA A 52 -10.45 16.07 11.27
N ARG A 53 -11.04 16.39 10.12
CA ARG A 53 -11.39 17.76 9.73
C ARG A 53 -12.47 18.36 10.63
N GLU A 54 -13.51 17.60 10.95
CA GLU A 54 -14.54 18.04 11.88
C GLU A 54 -13.97 18.36 13.27
N ALA A 55 -13.09 17.49 13.80
CA ALA A 55 -12.41 17.73 15.06
C ALA A 55 -11.49 18.97 15.00
N LEU A 56 -10.79 19.16 13.87
CA LEU A 56 -9.94 20.32 13.64
C LEU A 56 -10.75 21.62 13.63
N ASP A 57 -11.90 21.63 12.93
CA ASP A 57 -12.80 22.78 12.87
C ASP A 57 -13.39 23.12 14.25
N ALA A 58 -13.65 22.10 15.08
CA ALA A 58 -14.10 22.25 16.45
C ALA A 58 -13.00 22.67 17.45
N GLY A 59 -11.74 22.75 17.02
CA GLY A 59 -10.60 23.04 17.90
C GLY A 59 -10.18 21.87 18.80
N ASP A 60 -10.71 20.66 18.57
CA ASP A 60 -10.29 19.43 19.24
C ASP A 60 -9.04 18.86 18.53
N PHE A 61 -7.90 19.52 18.77
CA PHE A 61 -6.65 19.20 18.09
C PHE A 61 -6.08 17.82 18.43
N ASP A 62 -6.37 17.30 19.63
CA ASP A 62 -5.93 15.96 20.04
C ASP A 62 -6.68 14.88 19.24
N THR A 63 -8.01 15.02 19.13
CA THR A 63 -8.81 14.10 18.29
C THR A 63 -8.43 14.24 16.81
N ALA A 64 -8.28 15.47 16.31
CA ALA A 64 -7.87 15.72 14.93
C ALA A 64 -6.55 15.02 14.62
N LYS A 65 -5.53 15.22 15.47
CA LYS A 65 -4.21 14.60 15.31
C LYS A 65 -4.30 13.08 15.31
N ALA A 66 -5.01 12.49 16.27
CA ALA A 66 -5.15 11.03 16.35
C ALA A 66 -5.79 10.43 15.08
N LEU A 67 -6.79 11.10 14.49
CA LEU A 67 -7.46 10.65 13.28
C LEU A 67 -6.61 10.86 12.01
N PHE A 68 -5.87 11.97 11.91
CA PHE A 68 -4.91 12.17 10.82
C PHE A 68 -3.74 11.17 10.88
N THR A 69 -3.21 10.86 12.07
CA THR A 69 -2.19 9.80 12.24
C THR A 69 -2.70 8.44 11.76
N ARG A 70 -3.92 8.04 12.13
CA ARG A 70 -4.52 6.78 11.64
C ARG A 70 -4.69 6.78 10.13
N THR A 71 -5.11 7.90 9.56
CA THR A 71 -5.22 8.07 8.10
C THR A 71 -3.87 7.87 7.43
N ARG A 72 -2.81 8.49 7.96
CA ARG A 72 -1.45 8.36 7.45
C ARG A 72 -0.96 6.92 7.46
N GLU A 73 -1.13 6.21 8.57
CA GLU A 73 -0.74 4.79 8.69
C GLU A 73 -1.45 3.93 7.64
N GLN A 74 -2.75 4.16 7.44
CA GLN A 74 -3.57 3.45 6.46
C GLN A 74 -3.12 3.74 5.02
N VAL A 75 -2.86 5.00 4.68
CA VAL A 75 -2.30 5.40 3.38
C VAL A 75 -0.94 4.75 3.16
N ALA A 76 -0.05 4.74 4.16
CA ALA A 76 1.28 4.16 4.05
C ALA A 76 1.24 2.65 3.78
N ILE A 77 0.36 1.91 4.45
CA ILE A 77 0.18 0.46 4.22
C ILE A 77 -0.27 0.19 2.77
N SER A 78 -1.13 1.04 2.23
CA SER A 78 -1.69 0.88 0.88
C SER A 78 -0.64 0.96 -0.24
N ILE A 79 0.54 1.55 -0.01
CA ILE A 79 1.68 1.54 -0.95
C ILE A 79 2.01 0.12 -1.42
N THR A 80 1.80 -0.89 -0.57
CA THR A 80 2.05 -2.29 -0.89
C THR A 80 1.20 -2.76 -2.08
N TYR A 81 -0.07 -2.33 -2.17
CA TYR A 81 -0.94 -2.63 -3.30
C TYR A 81 -0.38 -2.08 -4.60
N TRP A 82 0.00 -0.80 -4.60
CA TRP A 82 0.47 -0.10 -5.81
C TRP A 82 1.80 -0.65 -6.31
N ARG A 83 2.71 -0.99 -5.38
CA ARG A 83 3.96 -1.68 -5.73
C ARG A 83 3.70 -3.07 -6.30
N HIS A 84 2.75 -3.82 -5.74
CA HIS A 84 2.40 -5.14 -6.23
C HIS A 84 1.85 -5.10 -7.66
N ASN A 85 1.05 -4.08 -7.97
CA ASN A 85 0.45 -3.87 -9.29
C ASN A 85 1.31 -3.02 -10.23
N GLU A 86 2.58 -2.75 -9.87
CA GLU A 86 3.53 -2.03 -10.73
C GLU A 86 3.01 -0.66 -11.19
N ARG A 87 2.45 0.11 -10.25
CA ARG A 87 1.93 1.46 -10.46
C ARG A 87 2.77 2.49 -9.70
N ASP A 88 3.85 2.94 -10.33
CA ASP A 88 4.78 3.89 -9.72
C ASP A 88 4.21 5.29 -9.51
N ASP A 89 3.36 5.72 -10.43
CA ASP A 89 2.58 6.94 -10.31
C ASP A 89 1.63 6.87 -9.10
N GLY A 90 0.94 5.74 -8.88
CA GLY A 90 0.12 5.52 -7.69
C GLY A 90 0.96 5.58 -6.40
N VAL A 91 2.15 4.97 -6.39
CA VAL A 91 3.08 5.08 -5.26
C VAL A 91 3.52 6.52 -5.02
N ARG A 92 3.78 7.31 -6.06
CA ARG A 92 4.14 8.72 -5.97
C ARG A 92 2.99 9.56 -5.41
N MET A 93 1.78 9.40 -5.92
CA MET A 93 0.60 10.13 -5.42
C MET A 93 0.33 9.83 -3.94
N LEU A 94 0.52 8.59 -3.48
CA LEU A 94 0.40 8.28 -2.06
C LEU A 94 1.49 8.95 -1.22
N ARG A 95 2.71 9.12 -1.74
CA ARG A 95 3.76 9.89 -1.04
C ARG A 95 3.39 11.35 -0.91
N ASP A 96 2.80 11.95 -1.95
CA ASP A 96 2.33 13.34 -1.89
C ASP A 96 1.27 13.52 -0.77
N VAL A 97 0.37 12.54 -0.60
CA VAL A 97 -0.59 12.53 0.52
C VAL A 97 0.14 12.39 1.87
N LEU A 98 1.11 11.48 1.98
CA LEU A 98 1.86 11.26 3.22
C LEU A 98 2.67 12.48 3.64
N ASP A 99 3.29 13.18 2.69
CA ASP A 99 4.03 14.42 2.96
C ASP A 99 3.11 15.51 3.51
N GLY A 100 1.89 15.64 2.95
CA GLY A 100 0.86 16.54 3.47
C GLY A 100 0.41 16.18 4.90
N LEU A 101 0.20 14.88 5.17
CA LEU A 101 -0.17 14.39 6.51
C LEU A 101 0.96 14.54 7.53
N ASP A 102 2.23 14.40 7.11
CA ASP A 102 3.41 14.65 7.96
C ASP A 102 3.55 16.13 8.32
N ALA A 103 3.31 17.03 7.35
CA ALA A 103 3.27 18.47 7.62
C ALA A 103 2.14 18.84 8.60
N LEU A 104 0.96 18.22 8.45
CA LEU A 104 -0.19 18.42 9.32
C LEU A 104 0.06 17.91 10.75
N ASP A 105 0.66 16.72 10.91
CA ASP A 105 1.08 16.22 12.22
C ASP A 105 2.06 17.18 12.91
N ALA A 106 3.03 17.70 12.16
CA ALA A 106 3.99 18.67 12.67
C ALA A 106 3.33 19.98 13.10
N ALA A 107 2.30 20.45 12.39
CA ALA A 107 1.53 21.65 12.76
C ALA A 107 0.70 21.43 14.03
N LEU A 108 -0.01 20.31 14.13
CA LEU A 108 -0.83 19.94 15.29
C LEU A 108 0.00 19.61 16.54
N SER A 109 1.30 19.35 16.38
CA SER A 109 2.23 19.05 17.49
C SER A 109 2.84 20.29 18.14
N ARG A 110 2.61 21.49 17.61
CA ARG A 110 3.22 22.73 18.11
C ARG A 110 2.21 23.55 18.89
N PRO A 111 2.34 23.70 20.22
CA PRO A 111 1.51 24.61 20.99
C PRO A 111 2.06 26.05 20.93
N PRO A 112 1.20 27.09 20.78
CA PRO A 112 -0.23 26.98 20.45
C PRO A 112 -0.43 26.51 19.00
N VAL A 113 -1.45 25.68 18.77
CA VAL A 113 -1.79 25.21 17.42
C VAL A 113 -2.35 26.37 16.60
N ASP A 114 -1.78 26.60 15.43
CA ASP A 114 -2.33 27.50 14.42
C ASP A 114 -3.41 26.76 13.63
N GLN A 115 -4.67 26.97 14.01
CA GLN A 115 -5.82 26.31 13.39
C GLN A 115 -5.97 26.65 11.90
N ALA A 116 -5.69 27.89 11.49
CA ALA A 116 -5.83 28.30 10.10
C ALA A 116 -4.79 27.61 9.22
N ALA A 117 -3.54 27.57 9.68
CA ALA A 117 -2.46 26.85 8.99
C ALA A 117 -2.72 25.34 8.94
N ALA A 118 -3.23 24.74 10.03
CA ALA A 118 -3.58 23.32 10.05
C ALA A 118 -4.75 23.00 9.10
N ALA A 119 -5.76 23.88 9.01
CA ALA A 119 -6.87 23.72 8.07
C ALA A 119 -6.42 23.80 6.61
N GLU A 120 -5.50 24.72 6.28
CA GLU A 120 -4.89 24.80 4.95
C GLU A 120 -4.12 23.52 4.60
N LEU A 121 -3.32 23.00 5.52
CA LEU A 121 -2.60 21.73 5.34
C LEU A 121 -3.56 20.55 5.15
N ALA A 122 -4.65 20.49 5.92
CA ALA A 122 -5.68 19.46 5.75
C ALA A 122 -6.37 19.56 4.38
N ALA A 123 -6.65 20.76 3.89
CA ALA A 123 -7.20 20.95 2.55
C ALA A 123 -6.21 20.53 1.44
N GLY A 124 -4.91 20.82 1.63
CA GLY A 124 -3.86 20.35 0.72
C GLY A 124 -3.74 18.82 0.66
N ALA A 125 -3.80 18.16 1.82
CA ALA A 125 -3.80 16.69 1.89
C ALA A 125 -5.05 16.08 1.23
N ASP A 126 -6.23 16.70 1.37
CA ASP A 126 -7.44 16.28 0.68
C ASP A 126 -7.29 16.39 -0.84
N ALA A 127 -6.75 17.50 -1.35
CA ALA A 127 -6.48 17.68 -2.77
C ALA A 127 -5.51 16.63 -3.33
N ALA A 128 -4.48 16.25 -2.55
CA ALA A 128 -3.58 15.16 -2.91
C ALA A 128 -4.33 13.81 -2.99
N CYS A 129 -5.24 13.52 -2.05
CA CYS A 129 -6.10 12.34 -2.12
C CYS A 129 -6.93 12.32 -3.42
N GLN A 130 -7.51 13.46 -3.80
CA GLN A 130 -8.32 13.57 -5.03
C GLN A 130 -7.51 13.33 -6.30
N THR A 131 -6.21 13.62 -6.31
CA THR A 131 -5.34 13.35 -7.46
C THR A 131 -5.26 11.85 -7.76
N CYS A 132 -5.11 11.01 -6.72
CA CYS A 132 -5.13 9.55 -6.89
C CYS A 132 -6.53 9.06 -7.28
N HIS A 133 -7.58 9.56 -6.62
CA HIS A 133 -8.96 9.16 -6.92
C HIS A 133 -9.37 9.50 -8.36
N ALA A 134 -8.96 10.65 -8.89
CA ALA A 134 -9.29 11.05 -10.26
C ALA A 134 -8.75 10.08 -11.32
N VAL A 135 -7.64 9.40 -11.03
CA VAL A 135 -7.04 8.42 -11.94
C VAL A 135 -7.58 7.02 -11.68
N TYR A 136 -7.59 6.61 -10.40
CA TYR A 136 -7.73 5.20 -10.07
C TYR A 136 -9.07 4.82 -9.43
N ARG A 137 -9.94 5.76 -9.07
CA ARG A 137 -11.23 5.44 -8.47
C ARG A 137 -12.32 5.47 -9.55
N ALA A 138 -12.80 4.30 -9.92
CA ALA A 138 -14.02 4.18 -10.71
C ALA A 138 -15.24 4.13 -9.77
N GLN A 139 -16.37 4.61 -10.26
CA GLN A 139 -17.66 4.44 -9.62
C GLN A 139 -18.59 3.73 -10.59
N ASP A 140 -19.22 2.67 -10.12
CA ASP A 140 -20.29 2.00 -10.84
C ASP A 140 -21.54 2.93 -10.86
N PRO A 141 -22.07 3.28 -12.04
CA PRO A 141 -23.15 4.26 -12.14
C PRO A 141 -24.50 3.73 -11.65
N ASP A 142 -24.69 2.42 -11.60
CA ASP A 142 -25.97 1.79 -11.23
C ASP A 142 -26.05 1.56 -9.72
N THR A 143 -24.93 1.17 -9.11
CA THR A 143 -24.85 0.84 -7.67
C THR A 143 -24.22 1.95 -6.83
N GLY A 144 -23.46 2.85 -7.47
CA GLY A 144 -22.67 3.87 -6.78
C GLY A 144 -21.42 3.32 -6.08
N GLU A 145 -21.13 2.02 -6.20
CA GLU A 145 -19.98 1.38 -5.57
C GLU A 145 -18.67 1.85 -6.19
N TYR A 146 -17.64 2.00 -5.35
CA TYR A 146 -16.31 2.40 -5.80
C TYR A 146 -15.40 1.18 -6.00
N SER A 147 -14.58 1.22 -7.04
CA SER A 147 -13.58 0.20 -7.37
C SER A 147 -12.27 0.81 -7.87
N VAL A 148 -11.22 0.00 -7.95
CA VAL A 148 -9.92 0.44 -8.47
C VAL A 148 -9.87 0.23 -9.98
N ASN A 149 -9.50 1.27 -10.73
CA ASN A 149 -9.27 1.21 -12.17
C ASN A 149 -7.77 1.15 -12.50
N LEU A 150 -7.18 -0.04 -12.47
CA LEU A 150 -5.76 -0.22 -12.80
C LEU A 150 -5.40 0.06 -14.27
N ALA A 151 -6.39 0.17 -15.15
CA ALA A 151 -6.19 0.45 -16.58
C ALA A 151 -6.05 1.95 -16.89
N ALA A 152 -6.47 2.84 -15.99
CA ALA A 152 -6.39 4.29 -16.18
C ALA A 152 -5.01 4.90 -15.86
N GLY A 153 -4.21 4.20 -15.05
CA GLY A 153 -2.87 4.63 -14.67
C GLY A 153 -1.80 4.32 -15.71
N GLN A 154 -0.67 5.02 -15.63
CA GLN A 154 0.49 4.68 -16.45
C GLN A 154 1.18 3.45 -15.86
N PRO A 155 1.22 2.30 -16.57
CA PRO A 155 2.07 1.20 -16.14
C PRO A 155 3.55 1.60 -16.20
N ARG A 156 4.38 0.91 -15.43
CA ARG A 156 5.84 1.00 -15.55
C ARG A 156 6.33 0.65 -16.94
#